data_AF-G0XS73-F1
#
_entry.id   AF-G0XS73-F1
#
_cell.length_a   1.000
_cell.length_b   1.000
_cell.length_c   1.000
_cell.angle_alpha   90.00
_cell.angle_beta   90.00
_cell.angle_gamma   90.00
#
_symmetry.space_group_name_H-M   'P 1'
#
loop_
_entity.id
_entity.type
_entity.pdbx_description
1 polymer ?
#
loop_
_entity_poly.entity_id
_entity_poly.type
_entity_poly.pdbx_seq_one_letter_code
_entity_poly.pdbx_strand_id
1 'polypeptide(L)'
;MVVGTCEGLKGAVIDVQAYSSESTRRTGPLLSGATKTALLAAATAEGISVIKNPYRKAEVLELIEFLQRAGVAIKDEGKKLIVEGRPRLKSTEYEIGSDLIEIMTFIAYAIYLNQSLNLNITSADWVRRSLYNELALLDKMGVNFEWQRNKFQSDRLDLLGGSRLKSYQTLSIAIAILFSLSCS
;
A
#
# COMPACT_ATOMS: atom_id res chain seq x y z
N MET A 1 22.98 0.32 -21.28
CA MET A 1 22.30 -0.69 -22.12
C MET A 1 22.82 -2.05 -21.70
N VAL A 2 21.99 -2.88 -21.09
CA VAL A 2 22.35 -4.25 -20.71
C VAL A 2 21.86 -5.16 -21.84
N VAL A 3 22.76 -5.92 -22.46
CA VAL A 3 22.45 -6.86 -23.54
C VAL A 3 22.84 -8.26 -23.07
N GLY A 4 21.90 -9.20 -23.13
CA GLY A 4 22.12 -10.60 -22.76
C GLY A 4 20.94 -11.47 -23.22
N THR A 5 21.22 -12.75 -23.46
CA THR A 5 20.20 -13.76 -23.74
C THR A 5 19.94 -14.59 -22.49
N CYS A 6 18.67 -14.85 -22.20
CA CYS A 6 18.25 -15.65 -21.05
C CYS A 6 17.13 -16.59 -21.52
N GLU A 7 17.27 -17.89 -21.24
CA GLU A 7 16.26 -18.90 -21.61
C GLU A 7 15.05 -18.92 -20.65
N GLY A 8 15.11 -18.16 -19.56
CA GLY A 8 14.06 -18.05 -18.56
C GLY A 8 14.62 -17.65 -17.20
N LEU A 9 13.78 -17.05 -16.36
CA LEU A 9 14.17 -16.67 -15.00
C LEU A 9 14.30 -17.92 -14.13
N LYS A 10 15.30 -17.96 -13.25
CA LYS A 10 15.50 -19.01 -12.24
C LYS A 10 15.27 -18.44 -10.85
N GLY A 11 14.88 -19.31 -9.91
CA GLY A 11 14.69 -18.94 -8.51
C GLY A 11 15.93 -18.27 -7.91
N ALA A 12 15.71 -17.19 -7.16
CA ALA A 12 16.80 -16.39 -6.60
C ALA A 12 16.47 -15.84 -5.20
N VAL A 13 17.52 -15.48 -4.45
CA VAL A 13 17.37 -14.73 -3.19
C VAL A 13 17.62 -13.25 -3.49
N ILE A 14 16.61 -12.43 -3.26
CA ILE A 14 16.63 -10.99 -3.53
C ILE A 14 16.46 -10.26 -2.19
N ASP A 15 17.43 -9.46 -1.78
CA ASP A 15 17.29 -8.60 -0.60
C ASP A 15 16.95 -7.17 -1.00
N VAL A 16 15.72 -6.76 -0.72
CA VAL A 16 15.22 -5.43 -1.08
C VAL A 16 15.91 -4.32 -0.27
N GLN A 17 16.55 -4.64 0.86
CA GLN A 17 17.32 -3.67 1.65
C GLN A 17 18.44 -3.00 0.82
N ALA A 18 18.97 -3.68 -0.20
CA ALA A 18 19.98 -3.13 -1.10
C ALA A 18 19.49 -1.91 -1.90
N TYR A 19 18.17 -1.71 -2.01
CA TYR A 19 17.55 -0.59 -2.73
C TYR A 19 17.07 0.52 -1.79
N SER A 20 17.43 0.44 -0.51
CA SER A 20 17.12 1.48 0.46
C SER A 20 18.13 2.63 0.37
N SER A 21 17.67 3.86 0.60
CA SER A 21 18.52 5.05 0.68
C SER A 21 19.43 5.06 1.91
N GLU A 22 19.15 4.24 2.92
CA GLU A 22 19.95 4.12 4.14
C GLU A 22 20.22 2.64 4.45
N SER A 23 21.38 2.34 5.02
CA SER A 23 21.76 0.96 5.36
C SER A 23 21.00 0.39 6.56
N THR A 24 20.53 1.23 7.48
CA THR A 24 19.92 0.82 8.76
C THR A 24 18.41 0.96 8.79
N ARG A 25 17.83 1.80 7.92
CA ARG A 25 16.38 2.02 7.83
C ARG A 25 15.89 1.72 6.42
N ARG A 26 14.75 1.04 6.35
CA ARG A 26 13.99 0.79 5.13
C ARG A 26 13.25 2.05 4.71
N THR A 27 13.97 2.96 4.08
CA THR A 27 13.46 4.20 3.50
C THR A 27 14.06 4.43 2.13
N GLY A 28 13.33 5.11 1.25
CA GLY A 28 13.81 5.47 -0.07
C GLY A 28 12.77 5.23 -1.17
N PRO A 29 12.91 5.94 -2.30
CA PRO A 29 11.92 5.94 -3.37
C PRO A 29 11.87 4.62 -4.16
N LEU A 30 12.93 3.81 -4.09
CA LEU A 30 13.07 2.60 -4.91
C LEU A 30 12.42 1.36 -4.29
N LEU A 31 12.10 1.36 -2.99
CA LEU A 31 11.68 0.16 -2.27
C LEU A 31 10.40 -0.47 -2.81
N SER A 32 9.38 0.35 -3.12
CA SER A 32 8.12 -0.15 -3.69
C SER A 32 8.35 -0.76 -5.07
N GLY A 33 9.05 -0.05 -5.95
CA GLY A 33 9.40 -0.54 -7.29
C GLY A 33 10.24 -1.81 -7.26
N ALA A 34 11.30 -1.84 -6.45
CA ALA A 34 12.17 -3.01 -6.30
C ALA A 34 11.40 -4.24 -5.83
N THR A 35 10.50 -4.08 -4.85
CA THR A 35 9.69 -5.20 -4.35
C THR A 35 8.73 -5.73 -5.42
N LYS A 36 8.03 -4.84 -6.14
CA LYS A 36 7.09 -5.23 -7.20
C LYS A 36 7.81 -5.94 -8.35
N THR A 37 8.93 -5.40 -8.80
CA THR A 37 9.75 -6.01 -9.86
C THR A 37 10.27 -7.37 -9.42
N ALA A 38 10.77 -7.50 -8.18
CA ALA A 38 11.21 -8.78 -7.64
C ALA A 38 10.06 -9.81 -7.59
N LEU A 39 8.86 -9.40 -7.17
CA LEU A 39 7.67 -10.25 -7.16
C LEU A 39 7.28 -10.74 -8.55
N LEU A 40 7.23 -9.84 -9.54
CA LEU A 40 6.90 -10.19 -10.92
C LEU A 40 7.92 -11.16 -11.52
N ALA A 41 9.21 -10.87 -11.33
CA ALA A 41 10.28 -11.75 -11.79
C ALA A 41 10.22 -13.13 -11.11
N ALA A 42 10.06 -13.14 -9.79
CA ALA A 42 9.94 -14.36 -8.99
C ALA A 42 8.71 -15.20 -9.36
N ALA A 43 7.59 -14.57 -9.68
CA ALA A 43 6.36 -15.24 -10.08
C ALA A 43 6.51 -16.07 -11.37
N THR A 44 7.36 -15.61 -12.29
CA THR A 44 7.63 -16.30 -13.57
C THR A 44 8.91 -17.12 -13.57
N ALA A 45 9.68 -17.09 -12.49
CA ALA A 45 10.93 -17.82 -12.38
C ALA A 45 10.70 -19.32 -12.13
N GLU A 46 11.54 -20.17 -12.72
CA GLU A 46 11.52 -21.60 -12.44
C GLU A 46 12.19 -21.88 -11.09
N GLY A 47 11.44 -22.49 -10.18
CA GLY A 47 11.88 -22.84 -8.83
C GLY A 47 11.44 -21.85 -7.75
N ILE A 48 12.15 -21.85 -6.62
CA ILE A 48 11.79 -21.06 -5.45
C ILE A 48 12.65 -19.79 -5.39
N SER A 49 11.99 -18.65 -5.29
CA SER A 49 12.60 -17.37 -4.99
C SER A 49 12.31 -16.92 -3.56
N VAL A 50 13.24 -16.20 -2.95
CA VAL A 50 13.09 -15.63 -1.61
C VAL A 50 13.34 -14.13 -1.67
N ILE A 51 12.30 -13.33 -1.46
CA ILE A 51 12.39 -11.87 -1.40
C ILE A 51 12.49 -11.47 0.07
N LYS A 52 13.66 -10.99 0.50
CA LYS A 52 13.90 -10.51 1.87
C LYS A 52 13.59 -9.02 1.98
N ASN A 53 13.14 -8.63 3.17
CA ASN A 53 12.85 -7.24 3.53
C ASN A 53 11.89 -6.52 2.56
N PRO A 54 10.80 -7.18 2.10
CA PRO A 54 9.90 -6.59 1.11
C PRO A 54 9.30 -5.27 1.63
N TYR A 55 8.99 -4.37 0.70
CA TYR A 55 8.08 -3.26 0.98
C TYR A 55 6.67 -3.81 1.20
N ARG A 56 5.96 -3.34 2.23
CA ARG A 56 4.69 -3.95 2.70
C ARG A 56 3.60 -2.90 2.85
N LYS A 57 3.20 -2.30 1.73
CA LYS A 57 2.05 -1.41 1.66
C LYS A 57 1.00 -1.98 0.72
N ALA A 58 -0.17 -1.33 0.70
CA ALA A 58 -1.39 -1.82 0.08
C ALA A 58 -1.17 -2.32 -1.35
N GLU A 59 -0.42 -1.57 -2.14
CA GLU A 59 -0.16 -1.86 -3.55
C GLU A 59 0.78 -3.06 -3.77
N VAL A 60 1.60 -3.43 -2.78
CA VAL A 60 2.38 -4.68 -2.84
C VAL A 60 1.53 -5.87 -2.41
N LEU A 61 0.67 -5.68 -1.40
CA LEU A 61 -0.22 -6.73 -0.92
C LEU A 61 -1.26 -7.10 -2.00
N GLU A 62 -1.81 -6.13 -2.73
CA GLU A 62 -2.67 -6.39 -3.89
C GLU A 62 -1.95 -7.16 -4.98
N LEU A 63 -0.70 -6.82 -5.28
CA LEU A 63 0.09 -7.56 -6.27
C LEU A 63 0.30 -9.01 -5.84
N ILE A 64 0.57 -9.27 -4.55
CA ILE A 64 0.69 -10.62 -4.01
C ILE A 64 -0.63 -11.38 -4.19
N GLU A 65 -1.76 -10.77 -3.85
CA GLU A 65 -3.08 -11.39 -3.99
C GLU A 65 -3.41 -11.70 -5.45
N PHE A 66 -3.15 -10.76 -6.35
CA PHE A 66 -3.29 -10.94 -7.79
C PHE A 66 -2.45 -12.13 -8.30
N LEU A 67 -1.17 -12.19 -7.93
CA LEU A 67 -0.27 -13.29 -8.34
C LEU A 67 -0.71 -14.63 -7.76
N GLN A 68 -1.21 -14.66 -6.52
CA GLN A 68 -1.77 -15.87 -5.91
C GLN A 68 -3.00 -16.36 -6.68
N ARG A 69 -3.92 -15.46 -7.08
CA ARG A 69 -5.07 -15.79 -7.93
C ARG A 69 -4.64 -16.27 -9.32
N ALA A 70 -3.55 -15.71 -9.86
CA ALA A 70 -2.90 -16.16 -11.09
C ALA A 70 -2.17 -17.51 -10.97
N GLY A 71 -2.21 -18.15 -9.79
CA GLY A 71 -1.74 -19.51 -9.55
C GLY A 71 -0.30 -19.60 -9.05
N VAL A 72 0.31 -18.49 -8.63
CA VAL A 72 1.63 -18.47 -8.00
C VAL A 72 1.49 -18.82 -6.52
N ALA A 73 2.29 -19.76 -6.02
CA ALA A 73 2.31 -20.04 -4.59
C ALA A 73 3.24 -19.03 -3.90
N ILE A 74 2.65 -18.13 -3.11
CA ILE A 74 3.39 -17.11 -2.35
C ILE A 74 3.10 -17.31 -0.88
N LYS A 75 4.15 -17.54 -0.08
CA LYS A 75 4.09 -17.58 1.37
C LYS A 75 4.71 -16.30 1.94
N ASP A 76 3.93 -15.57 2.71
CA ASP A 76 4.38 -14.37 3.41
C ASP A 76 4.74 -14.69 4.87
N GLU A 77 6.01 -14.50 5.23
CA GLU A 77 6.53 -14.70 6.60
C GLU A 77 6.89 -13.38 7.29
N GLY A 78 6.33 -12.25 6.82
CA GLY A 78 6.53 -10.91 7.37
C GLY A 78 7.86 -10.28 6.91
N LYS A 79 8.99 -10.91 7.25
CA LYS A 79 10.34 -10.43 6.89
C LYS A 79 10.83 -10.92 5.52
N LYS A 80 10.17 -11.92 4.95
CA LYS A 80 10.47 -12.45 3.63
C LYS A 80 9.22 -13.00 2.96
N LEU A 81 9.23 -13.01 1.63
CA LEU A 81 8.26 -13.69 0.79
C LEU A 81 8.96 -14.88 0.15
N ILE A 82 8.35 -16.06 0.24
CA ILE A 82 8.80 -17.27 -0.46
C ILE A 82 7.85 -17.46 -1.63
N VAL A 83 8.40 -17.43 -2.85
CA VAL A 83 7.62 -17.46 -4.09
C VAL A 83 8.04 -18.68 -4.89
N GLU A 84 7.12 -19.61 -5.10
CA GLU A 84 7.29 -20.72 -6.03
C GLU A 84 6.78 -20.27 -7.40
N GLY A 85 7.71 -19.82 -8.23
CA GLY A 85 7.41 -19.27 -9.54
C GLY A 85 7.05 -20.35 -10.56
N ARG A 86 6.37 -19.92 -11.62
CA ARG A 86 5.88 -20.79 -12.69
C ARG A 86 6.08 -20.10 -14.04
N PRO A 87 6.59 -20.80 -15.07
CA PRO A 87 6.87 -20.18 -16.37
C PRO A 87 5.66 -19.53 -17.06
N ARG A 88 4.43 -19.97 -16.72
CA ARG A 88 3.18 -19.42 -17.25
C ARG A 88 2.16 -19.21 -16.13
N LEU A 89 1.59 -18.01 -16.08
CA LEU A 89 0.53 -17.65 -15.15
C LEU A 89 -0.84 -17.96 -15.75
N LYS A 90 -1.84 -18.18 -14.90
CA LYS A 90 -3.23 -18.37 -15.33
C LYS A 90 -3.85 -17.02 -15.72
N SER A 91 -4.74 -17.06 -16.72
CA SER A 91 -5.65 -15.91 -16.95
C SER A 91 -6.49 -15.69 -15.71
N THR A 92 -6.60 -14.43 -15.28
CA THR A 92 -7.18 -14.06 -13.98
C THR A 92 -7.98 -12.77 -14.15
N GLU A 93 -9.24 -12.80 -13.72
CA GLU A 93 -10.03 -11.60 -13.49
C GLU A 93 -9.71 -11.05 -12.10
N TYR A 94 -9.38 -9.77 -12.02
CA TYR A 94 -9.04 -9.11 -10.78
C TYR A 94 -9.69 -7.73 -10.73
N GLU A 95 -10.45 -7.47 -9.68
CA GLU A 95 -11.04 -6.15 -9.43
C GLU A 95 -9.99 -5.27 -8.73
N ILE A 96 -9.72 -4.10 -9.31
CA ILE A 96 -8.81 -3.12 -8.72
C ILE A 96 -9.57 -2.36 -7.64
N GLY A 97 -8.97 -2.22 -6.45
CA GLY A 97 -9.56 -1.47 -5.35
C GLY A 97 -9.74 0.02 -5.65
N SER A 98 -10.57 0.70 -4.86
CA SER A 98 -10.71 2.17 -4.93
C SER A 98 -9.38 2.87 -4.62
N ASP A 99 -9.13 4.03 -5.23
CA ASP A 99 -7.88 4.77 -5.03
C ASP A 99 -7.78 5.35 -3.60
N LEU A 100 -6.77 4.89 -2.87
CA LEU A 100 -6.55 5.27 -1.47
C LEU A 100 -6.15 6.75 -1.32
N ILE A 101 -5.42 7.31 -2.29
CA ILE A 101 -5.00 8.71 -2.28
C ILE A 101 -6.19 9.60 -2.55
N GLU A 102 -7.05 9.23 -3.49
CA GLU A 102 -8.27 9.96 -3.82
C GLU A 102 -9.23 10.00 -2.63
N ILE A 103 -9.48 8.85 -1.98
CA ILE A 103 -10.34 8.78 -0.78
C ILE A 103 -9.83 9.72 0.31
N MET A 104 -8.53 9.67 0.62
CA MET A 104 -7.94 10.54 1.64
C MET A 104 -7.94 12.01 1.23
N THR A 105 -7.87 12.31 -0.06
CA THR A 105 -7.95 13.69 -0.58
C THR A 105 -9.35 14.25 -0.37
N PHE A 106 -10.42 13.48 -0.64
CA PHE A 106 -11.79 13.93 -0.37
C PHE A 106 -12.08 14.06 1.12
N ILE A 107 -11.57 13.15 1.95
CA ILE A 107 -11.67 13.27 3.41
C ILE A 107 -11.01 14.58 3.86
N ALA A 108 -9.78 14.86 3.40
CA ALA A 108 -9.08 16.09 3.74
C ALA A 108 -9.81 17.35 3.25
N TYR A 109 -10.41 17.32 2.06
CA TYR A 109 -11.27 18.39 1.54
C TYR A 109 -12.46 18.66 2.46
N ALA A 110 -13.15 17.61 2.91
CA ALA A 110 -14.31 17.73 3.78
C ALA A 110 -13.96 18.27 5.17
N ILE A 111 -12.83 17.83 5.73
CA ILE A 111 -12.26 18.40 6.97
C ILE A 111 -11.96 19.89 6.76
N TYR A 112 -11.27 20.23 5.67
CA TYR A 112 -10.84 21.61 5.39
C TYR A 112 -12.03 22.58 5.24
N LEU A 113 -13.11 22.16 4.58
CA LEU A 113 -14.28 23.01 4.37
C LEU A 113 -15.34 22.90 5.48
N ASN A 114 -15.07 22.08 6.50
CA ASN A 114 -16.04 21.70 7.53
C ASN A 114 -17.39 21.26 6.94
N GLN A 115 -17.34 20.37 5.94
CA GLN A 115 -18.51 19.85 5.23
C GLN A 115 -18.73 18.38 5.54
N SER A 116 -19.98 17.94 5.43
CA SER A 116 -20.33 16.52 5.45
C SER A 116 -19.81 15.81 4.21
N LEU A 117 -19.32 14.58 4.35
CA LEU A 117 -18.85 13.76 3.25
C LEU A 117 -19.51 12.38 3.26
N ASN A 118 -19.95 11.95 2.09
CA ASN A 118 -20.45 10.60 1.87
C ASN A 118 -19.69 10.00 0.68
N LEU A 119 -18.88 8.97 0.94
CA LEU A 119 -18.18 8.23 -0.11
C LEU A 119 -18.75 6.81 -0.23
N ASN A 120 -19.08 6.42 -1.45
CA ASN A 120 -19.39 5.03 -1.79
C ASN A 120 -18.10 4.36 -2.29
N ILE A 121 -17.60 3.40 -1.52
CA ILE A 121 -16.26 2.82 -1.70
C ILE A 121 -16.41 1.35 -2.11
N THR A 122 -15.85 0.99 -3.26
CA THR A 122 -15.72 -0.41 -3.67
C THR A 122 -14.62 -1.09 -2.85
N SER A 123 -14.78 -2.38 -2.55
CA SER A 123 -13.81 -3.13 -1.75
C SER A 123 -13.47 -2.45 -0.41
N ALA A 124 -14.47 -1.92 0.28
CA ALA A 124 -14.28 -1.09 1.47
C ALA A 124 -13.51 -1.75 2.61
N ASP A 125 -13.62 -3.06 2.80
CA ASP A 125 -12.82 -3.80 3.79
C ASP A 125 -11.32 -3.77 3.46
N TRP A 126 -10.96 -3.78 2.18
CA TRP A 126 -9.57 -3.61 1.75
C TRP A 126 -9.11 -2.19 1.99
N VAL A 127 -9.90 -1.18 1.58
CA VAL A 127 -9.57 0.24 1.80
C VAL A 127 -9.37 0.53 3.28
N ARG A 128 -10.29 0.07 4.14
CA ARG A 128 -10.24 0.28 5.59
C ARG A 128 -8.99 -0.32 6.22
N ARG A 129 -8.57 -1.52 5.78
CA ARG A 129 -7.31 -2.14 6.24
C ARG A 129 -6.08 -1.39 5.73
N SER A 130 -6.13 -0.94 4.48
CA SER A 130 -5.02 -0.24 3.82
C SER A 130 -4.77 1.17 4.37
N LEU A 131 -5.84 1.85 4.80
CA LEU A 131 -5.81 3.18 5.44
C LEU A 131 -5.89 3.11 6.97
N TYR A 132 -5.71 1.94 7.59
CA TYR A 132 -5.91 1.76 9.02
C TYR A 132 -5.15 2.78 9.87
N ASN A 133 -3.89 3.06 9.52
CA ASN A 133 -3.07 3.99 10.29
C ASN A 133 -3.52 5.45 10.12
N GLU A 134 -3.93 5.81 8.90
CA GLU A 134 -4.41 7.13 8.54
C GLU A 134 -5.76 7.41 9.20
N LEU A 135 -6.71 6.46 9.15
CA LEU A 135 -8.00 6.56 9.82
C LEU A 135 -7.85 6.61 11.35
N ALA A 136 -6.99 5.77 11.92
CA ALA A 136 -6.71 5.79 13.37
C ALA A 136 -6.05 7.10 13.82
N LEU A 137 -5.34 7.79 12.93
CA LEU A 137 -4.79 9.11 13.21
C LEU A 137 -5.88 10.19 13.17
N LEU A 138 -6.75 10.16 12.17
CA LEU A 138 -7.88 11.09 12.09
C LEU A 138 -8.76 10.98 13.35
N ASP A 139 -9.07 9.77 13.79
CA ASP A 139 -9.78 9.49 15.04
C ASP A 139 -9.07 10.14 16.25
N LYS A 140 -7.74 9.97 16.36
CA LYS A 140 -6.93 10.64 17.40
C LYS A 140 -6.91 12.16 17.29
N MET A 141 -7.14 12.72 16.11
CA MET A 141 -7.29 14.16 15.88
C MET A 141 -8.71 14.65 16.20
N GLY A 142 -9.60 13.77 16.69
CA GLY A 142 -10.97 14.08 17.06
C GLY A 142 -11.93 14.21 15.88
N VAL A 143 -11.52 13.69 14.72
CA VAL A 143 -12.32 13.69 13.50
C VAL A 143 -13.41 12.62 13.63
N ASN A 144 -14.67 13.05 13.76
CA ASN A 144 -15.81 12.13 13.88
C ASN A 144 -16.22 11.59 12.50
N PHE A 145 -16.14 10.27 12.32
CA PHE A 145 -16.61 9.60 11.11
C PHE A 145 -17.20 8.22 11.43
N GLU A 146 -18.10 7.75 10.58
CA GLU A 146 -18.66 6.40 10.60
C GLU A 146 -18.24 5.62 9.34
N TRP A 147 -17.89 4.35 9.54
CA TRP A 147 -17.63 3.42 8.45
C TRP A 147 -18.61 2.25 8.52
N GLN A 148 -19.57 2.22 7.60
CA GLN A 148 -20.58 1.16 7.50
C GLN A 148 -20.47 0.44 6.16
N ARG A 149 -20.07 -0.84 6.17
CA ARG A 149 -19.89 -1.68 4.97
C ARG A 149 -19.05 -0.97 3.91
N ASN A 150 -19.70 -0.51 2.83
CA ASN A 150 -19.13 0.13 1.66
C ASN A 150 -19.24 1.67 1.68
N LYS A 151 -19.65 2.26 2.80
CA LYS A 151 -19.90 3.69 2.90
C LYS A 151 -19.10 4.32 4.02
N PHE A 152 -18.31 5.34 3.67
CA PHE A 152 -17.72 6.26 4.62
C PHE A 152 -18.64 7.48 4.75
N GLN A 153 -18.97 7.83 5.97
CA GLN A 153 -19.80 8.99 6.28
C GLN A 153 -19.13 9.83 7.34
N SER A 154 -19.22 11.13 7.19
CA SER A 154 -18.91 12.08 8.25
C SER A 154 -19.90 13.23 8.22
N ASP A 155 -20.24 13.70 9.41
CA ASP A 155 -20.94 14.98 9.58
C ASP A 155 -19.91 16.12 9.45
N ARG A 156 -19.96 17.12 10.34
CA ARG A 156 -18.91 18.13 10.45
C ARG A 156 -17.62 17.51 10.97
N LEU A 157 -16.57 17.73 10.21
CA LEU A 157 -15.23 17.22 10.48
C LEU A 157 -14.40 18.35 11.09
N ASP A 158 -14.49 18.53 12.40
CA ASP A 158 -13.65 19.46 13.15
C ASP A 158 -12.33 18.79 13.55
N LEU A 159 -11.20 19.51 13.42
CA LEU A 159 -9.90 19.08 13.93
C LEU A 159 -9.77 19.51 15.40
N LEU A 160 -9.65 18.56 16.32
CA LEU A 160 -9.61 18.82 17.77
C LEU A 160 -8.21 18.65 18.40
N GLY A 161 -7.14 18.47 17.62
CA GLY A 161 -5.78 18.52 18.18
C GLY A 161 -4.70 17.83 17.35
N GLY A 162 -3.44 18.16 17.68
CA GLY A 162 -2.27 17.74 16.92
C GLY A 162 -1.44 16.60 17.54
N SER A 163 -1.20 15.52 16.78
CA SER A 163 -0.21 14.46 17.06
C SER A 163 0.81 14.23 15.92
N ARG A 164 2.07 13.87 16.23
CA ARG A 164 3.13 13.69 15.19
C ARG A 164 2.91 12.43 14.34
N LEU A 165 3.07 12.57 13.02
CA LEU A 165 2.90 11.51 12.01
C LEU A 165 4.16 10.66 11.74
N LYS A 166 3.93 9.35 11.50
CA LYS A 166 4.87 8.43 10.84
C LYS A 166 4.11 7.53 9.84
N SER A 167 3.69 8.03 8.67
CA SER A 167 3.17 7.16 7.59
C SER A 167 3.05 7.89 6.24
N TYR A 168 3.22 7.12 5.15
CA TYR A 168 3.16 7.45 3.70
C TYR A 168 3.72 8.81 3.27
N GLN A 169 4.80 8.84 2.47
CA GLN A 169 5.35 10.10 1.94
C GLN A 169 4.33 10.92 1.12
N THR A 170 3.32 10.30 0.51
CA THR A 170 2.27 11.00 -0.27
C THR A 170 1.02 11.31 0.54
N LEU A 171 0.49 10.35 1.33
CA LEU A 171 -0.71 10.57 2.15
C LEU A 171 -0.44 11.48 3.37
N SER A 172 0.82 11.64 3.79
CA SER A 172 1.19 12.60 4.84
C SER A 172 1.00 14.04 4.41
N ILE A 173 0.93 14.37 3.12
CA ILE A 173 0.75 15.77 2.68
C ILE A 173 -0.63 16.28 3.07
N ALA A 174 -1.68 15.52 2.77
CA ALA A 174 -3.06 15.91 3.10
C ALA A 174 -3.23 16.10 4.61
N ILE A 175 -2.72 15.16 5.41
CA ILE A 175 -2.81 15.26 6.87
C ILE A 175 -1.89 16.36 7.42
N ALA A 176 -0.66 16.52 6.91
CA ALA A 176 0.25 17.60 7.33
C ALA A 176 -0.30 19.00 7.02
N ILE A 177 -1.03 19.17 5.91
CA ILE A 177 -1.73 20.42 5.60
C ILE A 177 -2.81 20.68 6.67
N LEU A 178 -3.62 19.68 7.02
CA LEU A 178 -4.61 19.80 8.09
C LEU A 178 -3.97 20.18 9.44
N PHE A 179 -2.79 19.63 9.75
CA PHE A 179 -2.00 20.01 10.93
C PHE A 179 -1.55 21.47 10.94
N SER A 180 -1.09 21.99 9.79
CA SER A 180 -0.62 23.38 9.72
C SER A 180 -1.73 24.40 9.95
N LEU A 181 -2.98 24.03 9.65
CA LEU A 181 -4.14 24.92 9.73
C LEU A 181 -4.85 24.88 11.08
N SER A 182 -4.66 23.82 11.88
CA SER A 182 -5.23 23.70 13.23
C SER A 182 -4.39 24.37 14.33
N CYS A 183 -3.23 24.93 13.96
CA CYS A 183 -2.38 25.75 14.84
C CYS A 183 -2.50 27.27 14.58
N SER A 184 -3.51 27.72 13.82
CA SER A 184 -3.77 29.14 13.51
C SER A 184 -4.87 29.73 14.39
#